data_AF-A0A8T3V107-F1
#
_entry.id   AF-A0A8T3V107-F1
#
_cell.length_a   1.000
_cell.length_b   1.000
_cell.length_c   1.000
_cell.angle_alpha   90.00
_cell.angle_beta   90.00
_cell.angle_gamma   90.00
#
_symmetry.space_group_name_H-M   'P 1'
#
loop_
_entity.id
_entity.type
_entity.pdbx_description
1 polymer ?
#
loop_
_entity_poly.entity_id
_entity_poly.type
_entity_poly.pdbx_seq_one_letter_code
_entity_poly.pdbx_strand_id
1 'polypeptide(L)'
;MEEYCKNCGAVIRDGAKFCQDCGSEVEITKETIIENRNFCENCGSELTPGASFCAECGHSKTSALTAPAKPKDNNRTIIIGLVAVVAIL
;
A
#
# COMPACT_ATOMS: atom_id res chain seq x y z
N MET A 1 14.64 17.38 -9.69
CA MET A 1 14.41 18.64 -8.95
C MET A 1 14.83 18.34 -7.54
N GLU A 2 15.98 18.84 -7.09
CA GLU A 2 16.39 18.66 -5.69
C GLU A 2 15.44 19.44 -4.77
N GLU A 3 14.84 18.73 -3.81
CA GLU A 3 14.07 19.34 -2.73
C GLU A 3 14.97 19.59 -1.52
N TYR A 4 14.67 20.67 -0.79
CA TYR A 4 15.45 21.09 0.38
C TYR A 4 14.57 21.14 1.61
N CYS A 5 15.13 20.75 2.75
CA CYS A 5 14.47 20.78 4.03
C CYS A 5 14.13 22.22 4.41
N LYS A 6 12.84 22.51 4.63
CA LYS A 6 12.39 23.84 5.07
C LYS A 6 12.84 24.20 6.49
N ASN A 7 13.27 23.21 7.28
CA ASN A 7 13.70 23.39 8.67
C ASN A 7 15.21 23.65 8.79
N CYS A 8 16.05 22.91 8.05
CA CYS A 8 17.52 23.01 8.17
C CYS A 8 18.27 23.32 6.87
N GLY A 9 17.59 23.32 5.72
CA GLY A 9 18.20 23.57 4.41
C GLY A 9 18.98 22.40 3.81
N ALA A 10 19.04 21.23 4.46
CA ALA A 10 19.67 20.04 3.90
C ALA A 10 18.91 19.49 2.69
N VAL A 11 19.63 18.85 1.77
CA VAL A 11 19.03 18.19 0.58
C VAL A 11 18.18 17.01 1.02
N ILE A 12 16.96 16.92 0.49
CA ILE A 12 16.05 15.81 0.72
C ILE A 12 16.12 14.83 -0.45
N ARG A 13 16.21 13.54 -0.14
CA ARG A 13 16.19 12.46 -1.14
C ARG A 13 14.76 12.17 -1.58
N ASP A 14 14.58 11.79 -2.85
CA ASP A 14 13.29 11.39 -3.39
C ASP A 14 12.60 10.32 -2.53
N GLY A 15 11.36 10.60 -2.10
CA GLY A 15 10.56 9.70 -1.29
C GLY A 15 10.93 9.63 0.20
N ALA A 16 11.82 10.48 0.70
CA ALA A 16 12.10 10.58 2.13
C ALA A 16 10.91 11.20 2.88
N LYS A 17 10.44 10.50 3.93
CA LYS A 17 9.38 11.00 4.81
C LYS A 17 9.89 11.99 5.87
N PHE A 18 11.20 11.96 6.14
CA PHE A 18 11.85 12.77 7.16
C PHE A 18 13.21 13.25 6.65
N CYS A 19 13.63 14.42 7.10
CA CYS A 19 14.95 14.97 6.82
C CYS A 19 16.04 14.13 7.49
N GLN A 20 17.07 13.75 6.73
CA GLN A 20 18.16 12.91 7.23
C GLN A 20 19.10 13.65 8.19
N ASP A 21 19.14 14.98 8.11
CA ASP A 21 20.01 15.82 8.93
C ASP A 21 19.35 16.29 10.22
N CYS A 22 18.09 16.75 10.17
CA CYS A 22 17.41 17.33 11.33
C CYS A 22 16.20 16.54 11.85
N GLY A 23 15.77 15.50 11.14
CA GLY A 23 14.65 14.65 11.56
C GLY A 23 13.25 15.26 11.36
N SER A 24 13.13 16.47 10.79
CA SER A 24 11.82 17.07 10.51
C SER A 24 11.05 16.27 9.45
N GLU A 25 9.75 16.09 9.63
CA GLU A 25 8.89 15.46 8.62
C GLU A 25 8.89 16.27 7.32
N VAL A 26 8.97 15.55 6.19
CA VAL A 26 8.93 16.14 4.86
C VAL A 26 7.67 15.61 4.18
N GLU A 27 6.70 16.50 3.99
CA GLU A 27 5.53 16.22 3.17
C GLU A 27 5.93 16.31 1.69
N ILE A 28 6.64 15.27 1.21
CA ILE A 28 6.78 15.07 -0.23
C ILE A 28 5.45 14.52 -0.69
N THR A 29 4.56 15.40 -1.11
CA THR A 29 3.35 14.95 -1.78
C THR A 29 3.80 14.35 -3.10
N LYS A 30 3.89 13.02 -3.11
CA LYS A 30 3.95 12.21 -4.33
C LYS A 30 2.58 12.36 -5.01
N GLU A 31 2.26 13.59 -5.42
CA GLU A 31 1.14 13.89 -6.27
C GLU A 31 1.43 13.16 -7.58
N THR A 32 0.73 12.04 -7.74
CA THR A 32 0.23 11.63 -9.04
C THR A 32 1.33 11.25 -10.05
N ILE A 33 2.09 10.20 -9.73
CA ILE A 33 2.46 9.22 -10.78
C ILE A 33 1.33 8.18 -10.89
N ILE A 34 0.08 8.65 -10.91
CA ILE A 34 -0.96 8.00 -11.68
C ILE A 34 -0.96 8.77 -13.00
N GLU A 35 0.09 8.62 -13.80
CA GLU A 35 -0.12 8.75 -15.24
C GLU A 35 -0.97 7.55 -15.66
N ASN A 36 -2.26 7.66 -15.37
CA ASN A 36 -3.31 7.70 -16.35
C ASN A 36 -2.97 7.00 -17.69
N ARG A 37 -2.55 5.73 -17.61
CA ARG A 37 -2.75 4.79 -18.71
C ARG A 37 -4.25 4.52 -18.75
N ASN A 38 -4.92 5.49 -19.36
CA ASN A 38 -6.33 5.49 -19.71
C ASN A 38 -6.64 4.40 -20.71
N PHE A 39 -5.67 3.66 -21.24
CA PHE A 39 -5.93 2.64 -22.25
C PHE A 39 -5.43 1.27 -21.82
N CYS A 40 -6.22 0.26 -22.15
CA CYS A 40 -5.90 -1.14 -21.88
C CYS A 40 -4.73 -1.58 -22.74
N GLU A 41 -3.70 -2.14 -22.11
CA GLU A 41 -2.53 -2.67 -22.82
C GLU A 41 -2.87 -3.91 -23.66
N ASN A 42 -4.00 -4.57 -23.38
CA ASN A 42 -4.42 -5.75 -24.10
C ASN A 42 -5.33 -5.43 -25.29
N CYS A 43 -6.30 -4.53 -25.13
CA CYS A 43 -7.33 -4.26 -26.15
C CYS A 43 -7.38 -2.81 -26.63
N GLY A 44 -6.63 -1.89 -26.01
CA GLY A 44 -6.62 -0.47 -26.35
C GLY A 44 -7.83 0.33 -25.87
N SER A 45 -8.80 -0.29 -25.21
CA SER A 45 -10.01 0.40 -24.73
C SER A 45 -9.74 1.33 -23.56
N GLU A 46 -10.55 2.38 -23.43
CA GLU A 46 -10.43 3.33 -22.34
C GLU A 46 -10.72 2.67 -20.97
N LEU A 47 -9.94 2.98 -19.95
CA LEU A 47 -10.02 2.44 -18.61
C LEU A 47 -10.38 3.54 -17.63
N THR A 48 -11.42 3.30 -16.83
CA THR A 48 -11.84 4.22 -15.77
C THR A 48 -10.71 4.43 -14.75
N PRO A 49 -10.52 5.66 -14.23
CA PRO A 49 -9.57 5.91 -13.15
C PRO A 49 -9.88 5.02 -11.94
N GLY A 50 -8.85 4.32 -11.44
CA GLY A 50 -8.99 3.36 -10.34
C GLY A 50 -9.55 1.98 -10.71
N ALA A 51 -9.87 1.72 -11.99
CA ALA A 51 -10.34 0.39 -12.41
C ALA A 51 -9.26 -0.69 -12.23
N SER A 52 -9.60 -1.78 -11.54
CA SER A 52 -8.70 -2.93 -11.34
C SER A 52 -8.64 -3.88 -12.55
N PHE A 53 -9.64 -3.81 -13.43
CA PHE A 53 -9.76 -4.62 -14.64
C PHE A 53 -10.39 -3.80 -15.77
N CYS A 54 -10.12 -4.22 -17.01
CA CYS A 54 -10.78 -3.67 -18.18
C CYS A 54 -12.23 -4.16 -18.27
N ALA A 55 -13.20 -3.25 -18.41
CA ALA A 55 -14.60 -3.60 -18.61
C ALA A 55 -14.87 -4.26 -19.97
N GLU A 56 -14.04 -3.96 -20.98
CA GLU A 56 -14.23 -4.42 -22.35
C GLU A 56 -13.64 -5.81 -22.60
N CYS A 57 -12.45 -6.11 -22.07
CA CYS A 57 -11.75 -7.38 -22.33
C CYS A 57 -11.46 -8.22 -21.08
N GLY A 58 -11.74 -7.70 -19.87
CA GLY A 58 -11.47 -8.40 -18.61
C GLY A 58 -9.99 -8.47 -18.20
N HIS A 59 -9.06 -7.87 -18.97
CA HIS A 59 -7.64 -7.86 -18.63
C HIS A 59 -7.39 -7.08 -17.33
N SER A 60 -6.71 -7.69 -16.36
CA SER A 60 -6.39 -7.06 -15.09
C SER A 60 -5.22 -6.11 -15.24
N LYS A 61 -5.36 -4.88 -14.74
CA LYS A 61 -4.19 -4.01 -14.58
C LYS A 61 -3.39 -4.58 -13.42
N THR A 62 -2.24 -5.22 -13.70
CA THR A 62 -1.31 -5.64 -12.64
C THR A 62 -0.65 -4.38 -12.08
N SER A 63 -1.40 -3.66 -11.24
CA SER A 63 -0.83 -2.65 -10.37
C SER A 63 -0.11 -3.40 -9.28
N ALA A 64 1.19 -3.64 -9.48
CA ALA A 64 2.10 -4.09 -8.42
C ALA A 64 2.34 -2.96 -7.40
N LEU A 65 1.24 -2.45 -6.85
CA LEU A 65 1.15 -1.70 -5.59
C LEU A 65 0.12 -2.46 -4.76
N THR A 66 0.62 -3.54 -4.17
CA THR A 66 0.16 -4.19 -2.94
C THR A 66 -1.07 -3.55 -2.31
N ALA A 67 -2.25 -4.12 -2.56
CA ALA A 67 -3.33 -4.02 -1.59
C ALA A 67 -2.83 -4.71 -0.29
N PRO A 68 -2.93 -4.10 0.91
CA PRO A 68 -2.82 -4.89 2.13
C PRO A 68 -3.96 -5.91 2.10
N ALA A 69 -3.60 -7.17 1.87
CA ALA A 69 -4.51 -8.29 2.05
C ALA A 69 -5.10 -8.18 3.46
N LYS A 70 -6.41 -8.00 3.52
CA LYS A 70 -7.20 -8.01 4.75
C LYS A 70 -6.74 -9.18 5.65
N PRO A 71 -6.23 -8.95 6.87
CA PRO A 71 -5.97 -10.05 7.79
C PRO A 71 -7.30 -10.72 8.13
N LYS A 72 -7.43 -12.01 7.80
CA LYS A 72 -8.45 -12.88 8.38
C LYS A 72 -7.81 -13.53 9.60
N ASP A 73 -7.95 -12.92 10.77
CA ASP A 73 -7.70 -13.58 12.04
C ASP A 73 -8.96 -14.38 12.43
N ASN A 74 -9.05 -15.62 11.96
CA ASN A 74 -9.99 -16.60 12.47
C ASN A 74 -9.33 -17.44 13.56
N ASN A 75 -8.98 -16.79 14.68
CA ASN A 75 -8.47 -17.48 15.86
C ASN A 75 -9.64 -18.13 16.62
N ARG A 76 -9.97 -19.37 16.24
CA ARG A 76 -10.84 -20.29 16.98
C ARG A 76 -10.00 -21.49 17.41
N THR A 77 -9.09 -21.31 18.35
CA THR A 77 -8.35 -22.41 18.96
C THR A 77 -8.04 -22.04 20.41
N ILE A 78 -8.10 -23.05 21.29
CA ILE A 78 -7.67 -23.05 22.71
C ILE A 78 -8.77 -22.79 23.75
N ILE A 79 -9.79 -23.66 23.87
CA ILE A 79 -10.50 -23.91 25.16
C ILE A 79 -10.98 -25.38 25.29
N ILE A 80 -10.15 -26.37 24.96
CA ILE A 80 -10.51 -27.80 25.17
C ILE A 80 -9.35 -28.63 25.76
N GLY A 81 -8.57 -28.05 26.67
CA GLY A 81 -7.42 -28.75 27.27
C GLY A 81 -7.32 -28.70 28.80
N LEU A 82 -7.99 -27.75 29.47
CA LEU A 82 -7.81 -27.54 30.92
C LEU A 82 -8.91 -28.13 31.81
N VAL A 83 -9.98 -28.69 31.23
CA VAL A 83 -11.08 -29.26 32.03
C VAL A 83 -10.81 -30.72 32.45
N ALA A 84 -9.79 -31.39 31.87
CA ALA A 84 -9.53 -32.80 32.16
C ALA A 84 -8.72 -33.09 33.44
N VAL A 85 -8.14 -32.07 34.10
CA VAL A 85 -7.24 -32.29 35.26
C VAL A 85 -7.97 -32.21 36.62
N VAL A 86 -9.22 -31.72 36.67
CA VAL A 86 -9.95 -31.52 37.94
C VAL A 86 -10.70 -32.80 38.41
N ALA A 87 -10.64 -33.91 37.68
CA ALA A 87 -11.37 -35.14 38.02
C ALA A 87 -10.53 -36.22 38.74
N ILE A 88 -9.27 -35.93 39.15
CA ILE A 88 -8.37 -36.92 39.78
C ILE A 88 -7.81 -36.43 41.14
N LEU A 89 -8.54 -35.55 41.85
CA LEU A 89 -8.28 -35.24 43.27
C LEU A 89 -9.58 -35.26 44.08
#